data_AF-A0A8H5FDG8-F1
#
_entry.id   AF-A0A8H5FDG8-F1
#
_cell.length_a   1.000
_cell.length_b   1.000
_cell.length_c   1.000
_cell.angle_alpha   90.00
_cell.angle_beta   90.00
_cell.angle_gamma   90.00
#
_symmetry.space_group_name_H-M   'P 1'
#
loop_
_entity.id
_entity.type
_entity.pdbx_description
1 polymer ?
#
loop_
_entity_poly.entity_id
_entity_poly.type
_entity_poly.pdbx_seq_one_letter_code
_entity_poly.pdbx_strand_id
1 'polypeptide(L)'
;MKLVKLDSLLETVYWTYRSWRKGYTLTNDLRDWAQIIEFKPREVALQKIAESWARWQFLSPFFASHGLHIYDLGGPGGPGMPPKHPVSQHTRTEAWPWARRGHEDEEDLCFDFVHAVRVWPARDDNGHEVMIRVVSGPEMTDELRAFHRLNTPEARSDPRNNTLPVLKYLRFDGMVFIVMPRWGSGPFSPFARFSTISELFDLVETFYEGLEFLHEKCIAHRDIFRTNLVMNILGYVDTPRFNMRKLGEVKYAFIDFETCLMFPEDSDLDAVSVEREMRTQVERLGLKPGMCNPFKDDVLCLALEAQVMLRVAEHSLPEVGQFFDWIWACDYEDTPSATAVLQRLRQLRGSLSEDQLKQSPAGQFWTKGRIEPYH
;
A
#
# COMPACT_ATOMS: atom_id res chain seq x y z
N MET A 1 23.25 30.65 -1.78
CA MET A 1 22.41 30.16 -2.88
C MET A 1 22.57 28.64 -2.93
N LYS A 2 21.48 27.87 -2.84
CA LYS A 2 21.56 26.39 -2.84
C LYS A 2 21.73 25.90 -4.28
N LEU A 3 22.77 25.11 -4.52
CA LEU A 3 22.96 24.39 -5.78
C LEU A 3 22.05 23.15 -5.78
N VAL A 4 21.32 22.92 -6.88
CA VAL A 4 20.53 21.69 -7.07
C VAL A 4 21.45 20.64 -7.68
N LYS A 5 21.69 19.52 -6.99
CA LYS A 5 22.61 18.47 -7.46
C LYS A 5 21.87 17.37 -8.21
N LEU A 6 22.21 17.17 -9.48
CA LEU A 6 21.70 16.09 -10.33
C LEU A 6 22.88 15.36 -11.00
N ASP A 7 22.60 14.18 -11.56
CA ASP A 7 23.63 13.32 -12.15
C ASP A 7 24.32 14.00 -13.35
N SER A 8 23.59 14.82 -14.11
CA SER A 8 24.14 15.62 -15.21
C SER A 8 24.49 17.05 -14.77
N LEU A 9 25.64 17.55 -15.24
CA LEU A 9 26.04 18.94 -15.05
C LEU A 9 25.06 19.92 -15.71
N LEU A 10 24.56 19.58 -16.90
CA LEU A 10 23.60 20.42 -17.63
C LEU A 10 22.28 20.52 -16.87
N GLU A 11 21.79 19.39 -16.34
CA GLU A 11 20.60 19.38 -15.51
C GLU A 11 20.81 20.14 -14.21
N THR A 12 21.96 19.96 -13.55
CA THR A 12 22.35 20.72 -12.35
C THR A 12 22.30 22.22 -12.59
N VAL A 13 22.88 22.71 -13.70
CA VAL A 13 22.84 24.13 -14.08
C VAL A 13 21.40 24.58 -14.36
N TYR A 14 20.66 23.83 -15.17
CA TYR A 14 19.28 24.15 -15.52
C TYR A 14 18.38 24.25 -14.28
N TRP A 15 18.42 23.26 -13.40
CA TRP A 15 17.56 23.18 -12.22
C TRP A 15 17.98 24.16 -11.13
N THR A 16 19.27 24.46 -11.00
CA THR A 16 19.74 25.55 -10.12
C THR A 16 19.23 26.90 -10.62
N TYR A 17 19.35 27.19 -11.92
CA TYR A 17 18.82 28.42 -12.50
C TYR A 17 17.30 28.50 -12.39
N ARG A 18 16.58 27.40 -12.62
CA ARG A 18 15.12 27.34 -12.47
C ARG A 18 14.68 27.61 -11.03
N SER A 19 15.32 26.99 -10.05
CA SER A 19 15.06 27.21 -8.62
C SER A 19 15.25 28.69 -8.26
N TRP A 20 16.36 29.29 -8.72
CA TRP A 20 16.62 30.72 -8.52
C TRP A 20 15.56 31.61 -9.18
N ARG A 21 15.27 31.41 -10.47
CA ARG A 21 14.30 32.21 -11.23
C ARG A 21 12.89 32.15 -10.64
N LYS A 22 12.50 31.00 -10.08
CA LYS A 22 11.20 30.80 -9.44
C LYS A 22 11.16 31.27 -7.99
N GLY A 23 12.31 31.60 -7.39
CA GLY A 23 12.41 31.88 -5.95
C GLY A 23 11.98 30.70 -5.07
N TYR A 24 12.03 29.47 -5.62
CA TYR A 24 11.52 28.27 -4.97
C TYR A 24 12.66 27.30 -4.72
N THR A 25 12.93 27.00 -3.45
CA THR A 25 13.94 26.02 -3.05
C THR A 25 13.25 24.75 -2.57
N LEU A 26 13.50 23.66 -3.28
CA LEU A 26 13.00 22.35 -2.87
C LEU A 26 13.80 21.88 -1.65
N THR A 27 13.07 21.49 -0.60
CA THR A 27 13.66 20.82 0.56
C THR A 27 14.05 19.39 0.19
N ASN A 28 15.20 18.95 0.67
CA ASN A 28 15.66 17.57 0.58
C ASN A 28 15.59 16.86 1.95
N ASP A 29 15.02 17.51 2.96
CA ASP A 29 14.71 16.87 4.23
C ASP A 29 13.42 16.07 4.10
N LEU A 30 13.50 14.75 4.24
CA LEU A 30 12.35 13.87 4.11
C LEU A 30 11.23 14.20 5.10
N ARG A 31 11.55 14.78 6.26
CA ARG A 31 10.56 15.18 7.28
C ARG A 31 9.61 16.27 6.79
N ASP A 32 10.05 17.10 5.86
CA ASP A 32 9.17 18.09 5.22
C ASP A 32 8.15 17.45 4.26
N TRP A 33 8.48 16.25 3.77
CA TRP A 33 7.61 15.44 2.94
C TRP A 33 6.71 14.50 3.75
N ALA A 34 7.06 14.14 4.98
CA ALA A 34 6.35 13.16 5.81
C ALA A 34 5.33 13.77 6.80
N GLN A 35 4.80 14.97 6.54
CA GLN A 35 3.93 15.65 7.50
C GLN A 35 2.49 15.11 7.48
N ILE A 36 2.02 14.59 8.62
CA ILE A 36 0.64 14.15 8.82
C ILE A 36 -0.31 15.36 8.80
N ILE A 37 -1.24 15.39 7.85
CA ILE A 37 -2.20 16.49 7.66
C ILE A 37 -3.51 16.23 8.42
N GLU A 38 -3.85 14.97 8.64
CA GLU A 38 -5.19 14.49 9.03
C GLU A 38 -5.70 15.01 10.38
N PHE A 39 -4.80 15.47 11.26
CA PHE A 39 -5.13 15.97 12.60
C PHE A 39 -4.85 17.47 12.80
N LYS A 40 -4.55 18.20 11.71
CA LYS A 40 -4.24 19.63 11.80
C LYS A 40 -5.51 20.48 11.65
N PRO A 41 -5.58 21.67 12.27
CA PRO A 41 -6.64 22.64 11.99
C PRO A 41 -6.76 22.90 10.48
N ARG A 42 -7.99 23.07 9.98
CA ARG A 42 -8.28 23.16 8.54
C ARG A 42 -7.37 24.13 7.77
N GLU A 43 -7.10 25.30 8.34
CA GLU A 43 -6.23 26.31 7.72
C GLU A 43 -4.79 25.81 7.55
N VAL A 44 -4.25 25.16 8.58
CA VAL A 44 -2.91 24.56 8.56
C VAL A 44 -2.88 23.38 7.59
N ALA A 45 -3.92 22.56 7.56
CA ALA A 45 -4.04 21.45 6.62
C ALA A 45 -4.03 21.94 5.16
N LEU A 46 -4.83 22.97 4.84
CA LEU A 46 -4.87 23.57 3.50
C LEU A 46 -3.54 24.20 3.11
N GLN A 47 -2.87 24.88 4.03
CA GLN A 47 -1.52 25.41 3.79
C GLN A 47 -0.55 24.27 3.44
N LYS A 48 -0.58 23.16 4.19
CA LYS A 48 0.29 22.00 3.94
C LYS A 48 0.00 21.31 2.62
N ILE A 49 -1.27 21.19 2.25
CA ILE A 49 -1.68 20.69 0.93
C ILE A 49 -1.14 21.61 -0.18
N ALA A 50 -1.24 22.92 -0.02
CA ALA A 50 -0.70 23.88 -0.99
C ALA A 50 0.83 23.82 -1.09
N GLU A 51 1.54 23.69 0.03
CA GLU A 51 2.99 23.49 0.07
C GLU A 51 3.40 22.21 -0.66
N SER A 52 2.70 21.10 -0.39
CA SER A 52 2.90 19.81 -1.08
C SER A 52 2.68 19.95 -2.59
N TRP A 53 1.53 20.50 -2.99
CA TRP A 53 1.22 20.72 -4.40
C TRP A 53 2.28 21.56 -5.10
N ALA A 54 2.76 22.64 -4.47
CA ALA A 54 3.82 23.47 -5.04
C ALA A 54 5.13 22.68 -5.26
N ARG A 55 5.49 21.73 -4.38
CA ARG A 55 6.66 20.85 -4.55
C ARG A 55 6.52 19.96 -5.77
N TRP A 56 5.38 19.27 -5.88
CA TRP A 56 5.10 18.36 -6.98
C TRP A 56 5.00 19.10 -8.33
N GLN A 57 4.38 20.28 -8.36
CA GLN A 57 4.34 21.13 -9.54
C GLN A 57 5.72 21.67 -9.94
N PHE A 58 6.57 22.00 -8.97
CA PHE A 58 7.95 22.39 -9.25
C PHE A 58 8.71 21.26 -9.96
N LEU A 59 8.50 20.01 -9.53
CA LEU A 59 9.09 18.79 -10.09
C LEU A 59 8.39 18.27 -11.35
N SER A 60 7.21 18.77 -11.72
CA SER A 60 6.45 18.29 -12.87
C SER A 60 7.30 18.14 -14.16
N PRO A 61 8.13 19.12 -14.57
CA PRO A 61 8.98 18.95 -15.75
C PRO A 61 10.08 17.90 -15.61
N PHE A 62 10.56 17.63 -14.39
CA PHE A 62 11.52 16.55 -14.13
C PHE A 62 10.85 15.20 -14.35
N PHE A 63 9.63 15.00 -13.85
CA PHE A 63 8.90 13.76 -14.10
C PHE A 63 8.52 13.61 -15.58
N ALA A 64 8.10 14.70 -16.23
CA ALA A 64 7.81 14.68 -17.66
C ALA A 64 9.03 14.30 -18.51
N SER A 65 10.24 14.77 -18.16
CA SER A 65 11.48 14.37 -18.87
C SER A 65 11.83 12.89 -18.69
N HIS A 66 11.20 12.21 -17.74
CA HIS A 66 11.31 10.77 -17.50
C HIS A 66 10.07 9.99 -18.00
N GLY A 67 9.21 10.62 -18.80
CA GLY A 67 8.01 10.01 -19.38
C GLY A 67 6.91 9.77 -18.35
N LEU A 68 6.75 10.67 -17.39
CA LEU A 68 5.75 10.60 -16.32
C LEU A 68 4.96 11.91 -16.25
N HIS A 69 3.66 11.81 -16.49
CA HIS A 69 2.72 12.92 -16.52
C HIS A 69 1.93 12.92 -15.21
N ILE A 70 2.30 13.79 -14.27
CA ILE A 70 1.65 13.85 -12.95
C ILE A 70 0.22 14.37 -13.06
N TYR A 71 -0.64 13.90 -12.16
CA TYR A 71 -2.02 14.35 -12.05
C TYR A 71 -2.09 15.81 -11.61
N ASP A 72 -3.11 16.53 -12.10
CA ASP A 72 -3.36 17.94 -11.76
C ASP A 72 -4.46 18.04 -10.70
N LEU A 73 -4.22 18.83 -9.64
CA LEU A 73 -5.19 19.01 -8.57
C LEU A 73 -6.31 20.00 -8.92
N GLY A 74 -6.18 20.80 -9.98
CA GLY A 74 -7.16 21.86 -10.30
C GLY A 74 -7.31 22.96 -9.24
N GLY A 75 -6.69 22.81 -8.06
CA GLY A 75 -6.66 23.75 -6.94
C GLY A 75 -6.32 23.07 -5.59
N PRO A 76 -6.00 23.84 -4.53
CA PRO A 76 -5.74 23.28 -3.20
C PRO A 76 -6.99 22.59 -2.64
N GLY A 77 -6.89 21.30 -2.31
CA GLY A 77 -7.98 20.53 -1.68
C GLY A 77 -8.92 19.80 -2.64
N GLY A 78 -8.72 19.91 -3.96
CA GLY A 78 -9.44 19.10 -4.95
C GLY A 78 -8.83 17.70 -5.10
N PRO A 79 -9.53 16.75 -5.74
CA PRO A 79 -8.96 15.47 -6.12
C PRO A 79 -7.92 15.66 -7.24
N GLY A 80 -6.93 14.77 -7.28
CA GLY A 80 -6.00 14.73 -8.42
C GLY A 80 -6.72 14.20 -9.65
N MET A 81 -6.77 14.98 -10.71
CA MET A 81 -7.33 14.58 -12.00
C MET A 81 -6.25 14.00 -12.92
N PRO A 82 -6.55 12.93 -13.67
CA PRO A 82 -5.61 12.33 -14.60
C PRO A 82 -5.19 13.32 -15.69
N PRO A 83 -3.97 13.19 -16.23
CA PRO A 83 -3.55 13.98 -17.38
C PRO A 83 -4.38 13.61 -18.63
N LYS A 84 -4.71 14.61 -19.45
CA LYS A 84 -5.45 14.38 -20.71
C LYS A 84 -4.70 13.52 -21.73
N HIS A 85 -3.37 13.61 -21.70
CA HIS A 85 -2.49 12.85 -22.57
C HIS A 85 -1.26 12.35 -21.79
N PRO A 86 -0.78 11.12 -22.06
CA PRO A 86 -1.44 10.09 -22.88
C PRO A 86 -2.77 9.62 -22.29
N VAL A 87 -3.62 8.96 -23.08
CA VAL A 87 -4.89 8.37 -22.59
C VAL A 87 -4.63 7.03 -21.92
N SER A 88 -5.46 6.66 -20.94
CA SER A 88 -5.27 5.41 -20.19
C SER A 88 -5.41 4.18 -21.10
N GLN A 89 -4.42 3.28 -21.07
CA GLN A 89 -4.42 2.03 -21.85
C GLN A 89 -4.89 0.82 -21.04
N HIS A 90 -5.26 1.00 -19.77
CA HIS A 90 -5.71 -0.11 -18.92
C HIS A 90 -6.96 -0.80 -19.48
N THR A 91 -6.96 -2.13 -19.43
CA THR A 91 -8.03 -3.03 -19.88
C THR A 91 -8.57 -3.86 -18.71
N ARG A 92 -9.66 -4.60 -18.93
CA ARG A 92 -10.21 -5.50 -17.90
C ARG A 92 -9.37 -6.78 -17.69
N THR A 93 -8.36 -7.02 -18.50
CA THR A 93 -7.52 -8.23 -18.48
C THR A 93 -6.04 -7.87 -18.58
N GLU A 94 -5.61 -6.95 -17.72
CA GLU A 94 -4.22 -6.51 -17.65
C GLU A 94 -3.25 -7.60 -17.23
N ALA A 95 -2.05 -7.57 -17.83
CA ALA A 95 -0.93 -8.37 -17.37
C ALA A 95 -0.32 -7.73 -16.11
N TRP A 96 0.24 -8.57 -15.23
CA TRP A 96 1.16 -8.12 -14.18
C TRP A 96 2.21 -7.18 -14.83
N PRO A 97 2.44 -5.91 -14.41
CA PRO A 97 2.06 -5.23 -13.14
C PRO A 97 0.68 -4.65 -12.99
N TRP A 98 0.00 -4.47 -14.09
CA TRP A 98 -0.92 -3.38 -14.21
C TRP A 98 -2.25 -3.74 -13.55
N ALA A 99 -2.86 -2.74 -12.92
CA ALA A 99 -4.19 -2.91 -12.39
C ALA A 99 -5.20 -3.02 -13.53
N ARG A 100 -6.22 -3.86 -13.37
CA ARG A 100 -7.30 -3.97 -14.34
C ARG A 100 -8.20 -2.73 -14.27
N ARG A 101 -8.73 -2.33 -15.42
CA ARG A 101 -9.69 -1.23 -15.54
C ARG A 101 -10.99 -1.60 -14.82
N GLY A 102 -11.25 -0.90 -13.72
CA GLY A 102 -12.46 -0.92 -12.88
C GLY A 102 -13.45 0.21 -13.19
N HIS A 103 -13.11 1.11 -14.10
CA HIS A 103 -13.86 2.33 -14.43
C HIS A 103 -14.29 2.38 -15.90
N GLU A 104 -15.26 3.24 -16.21
CA GLU A 104 -15.66 3.51 -17.60
C GLU A 104 -15.11 4.86 -18.07
N ASP A 105 -15.26 5.90 -17.24
CA ASP A 105 -14.86 7.27 -17.54
C ASP A 105 -13.46 7.56 -16.98
N GLU A 106 -12.66 8.43 -17.63
CA GLU A 106 -11.31 8.74 -17.11
C GLU A 106 -11.39 9.52 -15.79
N GLU A 107 -12.45 10.30 -15.58
CA GLU A 107 -12.68 11.06 -14.35
C GLU A 107 -12.74 10.17 -13.10
N ASP A 108 -13.16 8.90 -13.25
CA ASP A 108 -13.18 7.90 -12.17
C ASP A 108 -11.77 7.46 -11.73
N LEU A 109 -10.72 7.84 -12.48
CA LEU A 109 -9.33 7.65 -12.07
C LEU A 109 -8.85 8.74 -11.11
N CYS A 110 -9.69 9.70 -10.75
CA CYS A 110 -9.33 10.72 -9.79
C CYS A 110 -8.70 10.11 -8.52
N PHE A 111 -7.82 10.88 -7.88
CA PHE A 111 -7.13 10.44 -6.67
C PHE A 111 -7.47 11.39 -5.54
N ASP A 112 -8.33 10.94 -4.63
CA ASP A 112 -8.75 11.73 -3.48
C ASP A 112 -7.64 11.84 -2.41
N PHE A 113 -6.62 10.99 -2.49
CA PHE A 113 -5.51 10.93 -1.53
C PHE A 113 -4.30 11.78 -1.93
N VAL A 114 -4.41 12.71 -2.89
CA VAL A 114 -3.28 13.61 -3.24
C VAL A 114 -2.87 14.53 -2.06
N HIS A 115 -3.65 14.54 -0.97
CA HIS A 115 -3.24 15.14 0.29
C HIS A 115 -2.08 14.40 0.99
N ALA A 116 -1.73 13.19 0.56
CA ALA A 116 -0.56 12.47 1.06
C ALA A 116 0.73 13.10 0.48
N VAL A 117 1.47 13.82 1.32
CA VAL A 117 2.59 14.69 0.91
C VAL A 117 3.72 13.92 0.19
N ARG A 118 3.85 12.60 0.46
CA ARG A 118 4.93 11.75 -0.08
C ARG A 118 4.62 11.03 -1.38
N VAL A 119 3.36 11.00 -1.82
CA VAL A 119 2.95 10.26 -3.02
C VAL A 119 2.19 11.14 -3.98
N TRP A 120 2.35 10.89 -5.28
CA TRP A 120 1.62 11.59 -6.32
C TRP A 120 1.30 10.64 -7.48
N PRO A 121 0.03 10.59 -7.93
CA PRO A 121 -0.34 9.77 -9.07
C PRO A 121 0.17 10.41 -10.37
N ALA A 122 0.57 9.56 -11.31
CA ALA A 122 1.01 9.95 -12.64
C ALA A 122 0.60 8.90 -13.68
N ARG A 123 0.69 9.27 -14.94
CA ARG A 123 0.54 8.37 -16.08
C ARG A 123 1.85 8.30 -16.86
N ASP A 124 2.30 7.12 -17.22
CA ASP A 124 3.51 6.97 -18.04
C ASP A 124 3.22 7.24 -19.53
N ASP A 125 4.25 7.38 -20.36
CA ASP A 125 4.11 7.61 -21.82
C ASP A 125 3.32 6.50 -22.56
N ASN A 126 3.21 5.31 -21.98
CA ASN A 126 2.44 4.20 -22.53
C ASN A 126 0.98 4.21 -22.07
N GLY A 127 0.56 5.17 -21.25
CA GLY A 127 -0.80 5.26 -20.74
C GLY A 127 -1.09 4.35 -19.54
N HIS A 128 -0.08 3.87 -18.82
CA HIS A 128 -0.27 3.15 -17.56
C HIS A 128 -0.28 4.11 -16.37
N GLU A 129 -1.19 3.85 -15.42
CA GLU A 129 -1.28 4.57 -14.15
C GLU A 129 -0.21 4.09 -13.18
N VAL A 130 0.53 5.05 -12.62
CA VAL A 130 1.63 4.83 -11.69
C VAL A 130 1.52 5.75 -10.49
N MET A 131 2.19 5.38 -9.41
CA MET A 131 2.40 6.20 -8.22
C MET A 131 3.87 6.57 -8.14
N ILE A 132 4.13 7.87 -8.00
CA ILE A 132 5.46 8.39 -7.68
C ILE A 132 5.51 8.59 -6.18
N ARG A 133 6.56 8.10 -5.52
CA ARG A 133 6.75 8.21 -4.08
C ARG A 133 8.15 8.68 -3.74
N VAL A 134 8.28 9.69 -2.88
CA VAL A 134 9.57 10.02 -2.28
C VAL A 134 9.86 9.06 -1.13
N VAL A 135 10.97 8.33 -1.19
CA VAL A 135 11.32 7.28 -0.21
C VAL A 135 12.57 7.59 0.61
N SER A 136 13.39 8.52 0.17
CA SER A 136 14.64 8.88 0.85
C SER A 136 15.02 10.33 0.58
N GLY A 137 15.64 10.98 1.56
CA GLY A 137 16.45 12.18 1.37
C GLY A 137 17.91 11.80 1.10
N PRO A 138 18.87 12.71 1.39
CA PRO A 138 20.30 12.44 1.28
C PRO A 138 20.78 11.23 2.08
N GLU A 139 20.13 10.95 3.20
CA GLU A 139 20.38 9.76 4.01
C GLU A 139 19.46 8.62 3.56
N MET A 140 20.03 7.42 3.46
CA MET A 140 19.34 6.19 3.08
C MET A 140 18.38 5.75 4.19
N THR A 141 17.10 5.62 3.86
CA THR A 141 16.06 5.14 4.78
C THR A 141 15.95 3.61 4.80
N ASP A 142 15.32 3.05 5.83
CA ASP A 142 14.87 1.64 5.82
C ASP A 142 13.91 1.37 4.66
N GLU A 143 13.00 2.31 4.36
CA GLU A 143 12.07 2.19 3.24
C GLU A 143 12.80 1.99 1.90
N LEU A 144 13.81 2.80 1.58
CA LEU A 144 14.57 2.64 0.34
C LEU A 144 15.39 1.33 0.34
N ARG A 145 15.97 0.93 1.48
CA ARG A 145 16.67 -0.36 1.61
C ARG A 145 15.72 -1.54 1.39
N ALA A 146 14.53 -1.49 1.98
CA ALA A 146 13.47 -2.49 1.80
C ALA A 146 13.08 -2.57 0.32
N PHE A 147 12.85 -1.45 -0.37
CA PHE A 147 12.55 -1.49 -1.80
C PHE A 147 13.68 -2.10 -2.62
N HIS A 148 14.95 -1.82 -2.32
CA HIS A 148 16.07 -2.47 -3.01
C HIS A 148 16.10 -3.99 -2.78
N ARG A 149 15.92 -4.45 -1.53
CA ARG A 149 15.88 -5.90 -1.20
C ARG A 149 14.69 -6.59 -1.85
N LEU A 150 13.52 -5.95 -1.84
CA LEU A 150 12.30 -6.51 -2.38
C LEU A 150 12.31 -6.56 -3.92
N ASN A 151 13.13 -5.76 -4.59
CA ASN A 151 13.16 -5.64 -6.06
C ASN A 151 14.38 -6.28 -6.73
N THR A 152 15.13 -7.14 -6.05
CA THR A 152 16.12 -7.98 -6.73
C THR A 152 15.42 -8.99 -7.66
N PRO A 153 16.09 -9.49 -8.72
CA PRO A 153 15.53 -10.52 -9.58
C PRO A 153 15.03 -11.75 -8.81
N GLU A 154 15.80 -12.19 -7.80
CA GLU A 154 15.47 -13.34 -6.96
C GLU A 154 14.21 -13.05 -6.13
N ALA A 155 14.15 -11.90 -5.47
CA ALA A 155 12.99 -11.50 -4.69
C ALA A 155 11.74 -11.37 -5.56
N ARG A 156 11.83 -10.78 -6.76
CA ARG A 156 10.70 -10.63 -7.69
C ARG A 156 10.23 -11.96 -8.30
N SER A 157 11.11 -12.95 -8.37
CA SER A 157 10.77 -14.29 -8.85
C SER A 157 10.01 -15.15 -7.83
N ASP A 158 10.07 -14.78 -6.54
CA ASP A 158 9.30 -15.48 -5.51
C ASP A 158 7.81 -15.07 -5.61
N PRO A 159 6.89 -16.02 -5.88
CA PRO A 159 5.47 -15.72 -6.03
C PRO A 159 4.81 -15.21 -4.75
N ARG A 160 5.44 -15.42 -3.58
CA ARG A 160 4.96 -14.89 -2.29
C ARG A 160 5.25 -13.41 -2.13
N ASN A 161 6.06 -12.81 -3.01
CA ASN A 161 6.38 -11.40 -2.96
C ASN A 161 5.21 -10.53 -3.43
N ASN A 162 4.22 -10.40 -2.55
CA ASN A 162 3.01 -9.61 -2.75
C ASN A 162 3.25 -8.14 -2.41
N THR A 163 4.30 -7.54 -2.98
CA THR A 163 4.52 -6.09 -2.95
C THR A 163 4.59 -5.56 -4.38
N LEU A 164 4.31 -4.27 -4.56
CA LEU A 164 4.46 -3.65 -5.88
C LEU A 164 5.96 -3.48 -6.22
N PRO A 165 6.36 -3.72 -7.48
CA PRO A 165 7.71 -3.53 -7.92
C PRO A 165 7.97 -2.07 -8.25
N VAL A 166 9.24 -1.70 -8.13
CA VAL A 166 9.74 -0.41 -8.55
C VAL A 166 10.07 -0.46 -10.04
N LEU A 167 9.37 0.35 -10.81
CA LEU A 167 9.57 0.51 -12.26
C LEU A 167 10.75 1.43 -12.56
N LYS A 168 10.93 2.49 -11.75
CA LYS A 168 12.01 3.49 -11.90
C LYS A 168 12.46 3.98 -10.53
N TYR A 169 13.77 4.18 -10.38
CA TYR A 169 14.37 4.95 -9.30
C TYR A 169 14.86 6.28 -9.88
N LEU A 170 14.32 7.40 -9.42
CA LEU A 170 14.67 8.74 -9.89
C LEU A 170 15.35 9.52 -8.76
N ARG A 171 16.41 10.26 -9.08
CA ARG A 171 17.18 11.04 -8.10
C ARG A 171 17.06 12.52 -8.37
N PHE A 172 16.76 13.31 -7.34
CA PHE A 172 16.71 14.77 -7.44
C PHE A 172 17.24 15.43 -6.17
N ASP A 173 18.35 16.16 -6.26
CA ASP A 173 18.94 16.91 -5.14
C ASP A 173 19.19 16.08 -3.86
N GLY A 174 19.65 14.84 -4.05
CA GLY A 174 19.86 13.87 -2.98
C GLY A 174 18.62 13.10 -2.55
N MET A 175 17.41 13.49 -2.99
CA MET A 175 16.20 12.70 -2.76
C MET A 175 16.10 11.54 -3.74
N VAL A 176 15.41 10.48 -3.31
CA VAL A 176 15.09 9.32 -4.13
C VAL A 176 13.59 9.17 -4.25
N PHE A 177 13.11 9.13 -5.49
CA PHE A 177 11.74 8.82 -5.85
C PHE A 177 11.67 7.44 -6.47
N ILE A 178 10.66 6.66 -6.11
CA ILE A 178 10.31 5.42 -6.79
C ILE A 178 9.03 5.62 -7.58
N VAL A 179 8.94 4.90 -8.69
CA VAL A 179 7.73 4.81 -9.51
C VAL A 179 7.23 3.37 -9.44
N MET A 180 5.98 3.19 -9.04
CA MET A 180 5.33 1.88 -8.92
C MET A 180 4.02 1.87 -9.70
N PRO A 181 3.50 0.71 -10.13
CA PRO A 181 2.14 0.61 -10.68
C PRO A 181 1.12 1.18 -9.69
N ARG A 182 0.08 1.86 -10.17
CA ARG A 182 -1.02 2.30 -9.31
C ARG A 182 -2.06 1.19 -9.20
N TRP A 183 -2.30 0.72 -7.99
CA TRP A 183 -3.38 -0.21 -7.64
C TRP A 183 -4.39 0.51 -6.73
N GLY A 184 -5.63 0.04 -6.72
CA GLY A 184 -6.71 0.66 -5.94
C GLY A 184 -6.89 0.06 -4.55
N SER A 185 -7.53 0.81 -3.65
CA SER A 185 -7.91 0.41 -2.28
C SER A 185 -9.10 -0.57 -2.22
N GLY A 186 -9.21 -1.42 -3.24
CA GLY A 186 -10.35 -2.30 -3.45
C GLY A 186 -10.50 -3.53 -2.54
N PRO A 187 -9.47 -4.10 -1.85
CA PRO A 187 -9.67 -5.36 -1.15
C PRO A 187 -10.67 -5.29 0.01
N PHE A 188 -10.84 -4.11 0.61
CA PHE A 188 -11.76 -3.86 1.72
C PHE A 188 -12.89 -2.89 1.33
N SER A 189 -13.09 -2.65 0.03
CA SER A 189 -14.19 -1.82 -0.44
C SER A 189 -15.51 -2.58 -0.33
N PRO A 190 -16.59 -1.97 0.20
CA PRO A 190 -17.89 -2.60 0.23
C PRO A 190 -18.38 -3.01 -1.17
N PHE A 191 -17.99 -2.26 -2.18
CA PHE A 191 -18.45 -2.48 -3.54
C PHE A 191 -17.67 -3.59 -4.27
N ALA A 192 -16.54 -4.05 -3.71
CA ALA A 192 -15.78 -5.21 -4.17
C ALA A 192 -16.21 -6.50 -3.44
N ARG A 193 -17.48 -6.88 -3.63
CA ARG A 193 -18.11 -8.02 -2.96
C ARG A 193 -17.42 -9.35 -3.29
N PHE A 194 -17.49 -10.26 -2.32
CA PHE A 194 -17.05 -11.64 -2.46
C PHE A 194 -18.23 -12.50 -2.90
N SER A 195 -18.04 -13.28 -3.95
CA SER A 195 -19.07 -14.19 -4.47
C SER A 195 -19.06 -15.52 -3.74
N THR A 196 -17.89 -15.94 -3.26
CA THR A 196 -17.68 -17.24 -2.62
C THR A 196 -16.81 -17.12 -1.38
N ILE A 197 -16.94 -18.08 -0.46
CA ILE A 197 -16.04 -18.23 0.69
C ILE A 197 -14.60 -18.48 0.23
N SER A 198 -14.39 -19.19 -0.88
CA SER A 198 -13.05 -19.39 -1.46
C SER A 198 -12.33 -18.07 -1.72
N GLU A 199 -13.01 -17.05 -2.27
CA GLU A 199 -12.40 -15.75 -2.55
C GLU A 199 -11.95 -15.02 -1.27
N LEU A 200 -12.62 -15.25 -0.13
CA LEU A 200 -12.21 -14.73 1.18
C LEU A 200 -10.93 -15.42 1.68
N PHE A 201 -10.84 -16.74 1.53
CA PHE A 201 -9.63 -17.49 1.85
C PHE A 201 -8.47 -17.05 0.94
N ASP A 202 -8.69 -16.90 -0.37
CA ASP A 202 -7.67 -16.46 -1.32
C ASP A 202 -7.09 -15.08 -0.92
N LEU A 203 -7.93 -14.15 -0.48
CA LEU A 203 -7.50 -12.85 0.02
C LEU A 203 -6.57 -12.99 1.25
N VAL A 204 -7.05 -13.69 2.28
CA VAL A 204 -6.33 -13.80 3.55
C VAL A 204 -5.05 -14.62 3.40
N GLU A 205 -5.08 -15.70 2.62
CA GLU A 205 -3.89 -16.49 2.28
C GLU A 205 -2.86 -15.64 1.54
N THR A 206 -3.27 -14.86 0.52
CA THR A 206 -2.34 -14.00 -0.23
C THR A 206 -1.61 -13.00 0.69
N PHE A 207 -2.32 -12.37 1.63
CA PHE A 207 -1.67 -11.43 2.55
C PHE A 207 -0.77 -12.12 3.57
N TYR A 208 -1.13 -13.29 4.09
CA TYR A 208 -0.23 -14.03 4.99
C TYR A 208 0.98 -14.63 4.26
N GLU A 209 0.84 -15.05 3.00
CA GLU A 209 1.98 -15.41 2.13
C GLU A 209 2.94 -14.23 1.95
N GLY A 210 2.40 -13.05 1.68
CA GLY A 210 3.20 -11.83 1.56
C GLY A 210 3.87 -11.43 2.87
N LEU A 211 3.17 -11.59 4.00
CA LEU A 211 3.73 -11.27 5.31
C LEU A 211 4.82 -12.25 5.72
N GLU A 212 4.62 -13.55 5.51
CA GLU A 212 5.66 -14.57 5.68
C GLU A 212 6.90 -14.20 4.86
N PHE A 213 6.72 -13.86 3.58
CA PHE A 213 7.83 -13.45 2.72
C PHE A 213 8.55 -12.19 3.24
N LEU A 214 7.82 -11.16 3.67
CA LEU A 214 8.42 -9.95 4.26
C LEU A 214 9.26 -10.28 5.51
N HIS A 215 8.73 -11.13 6.38
CA HIS A 215 9.41 -11.56 7.59
C HIS A 215 10.66 -12.40 7.26
N GLU A 216 10.61 -13.31 6.28
CA GLU A 216 11.78 -14.04 5.78
C GLU A 216 12.86 -13.12 5.19
N LYS A 217 12.48 -11.96 4.66
CA LYS A 217 13.41 -10.91 4.20
C LYS A 217 13.85 -9.96 5.31
N CYS A 218 13.51 -10.28 6.56
CA CYS A 218 13.79 -9.52 7.76
C CYS A 218 13.28 -8.07 7.66
N ILE A 219 12.07 -7.90 7.13
CA ILE A 219 11.37 -6.62 7.01
C ILE A 219 10.11 -6.68 7.86
N ALA A 220 10.02 -5.83 8.88
CA ALA A 220 8.76 -5.57 9.58
C ALA A 220 8.08 -4.35 8.94
N HIS A 221 6.82 -4.48 8.52
CA HIS A 221 6.07 -3.45 7.82
C HIS A 221 5.62 -2.32 8.76
N ARG A 222 5.14 -2.65 9.97
CA ARG A 222 4.75 -1.73 11.06
C ARG A 222 3.59 -0.75 10.76
N ASP A 223 2.88 -0.94 9.65
CA ASP A 223 1.68 -0.16 9.30
C ASP A 223 0.71 -0.98 8.43
N ILE A 224 0.49 -2.23 8.81
CA ILE A 224 -0.47 -3.10 8.13
C ILE A 224 -1.88 -2.63 8.47
N PHE A 225 -2.48 -1.90 7.53
CA PHE A 225 -3.87 -1.45 7.59
C PHE A 225 -4.53 -1.59 6.23
N ARG A 226 -5.86 -1.73 6.18
CA ARG A 226 -6.64 -1.86 4.93
C ARG A 226 -6.35 -0.80 3.86
N THR A 227 -5.88 0.40 4.23
CA THR A 227 -5.48 1.44 3.26
C THR A 227 -4.15 1.15 2.58
N ASN A 228 -3.30 0.33 3.20
CA ASN A 228 -1.99 -0.11 2.72
C ASN A 228 -2.04 -1.52 2.11
N LEU A 229 -3.24 -2.09 1.99
CA LEU A 229 -3.53 -3.36 1.34
C LEU A 229 -4.33 -3.07 0.07
N VAL A 230 -3.74 -3.32 -1.09
CA VAL A 230 -4.32 -2.93 -2.39
C VAL A 230 -4.68 -4.13 -3.25
N MET A 231 -5.56 -3.89 -4.24
CA MET A 231 -5.99 -4.86 -5.24
C MET A 231 -5.67 -4.32 -6.63
N ASN A 232 -5.35 -5.19 -7.59
CA ASN A 232 -5.05 -4.83 -8.98
C ASN A 232 -6.29 -4.36 -9.78
N ILE A 233 -7.01 -3.36 -9.28
CA ILE A 233 -8.14 -2.70 -9.95
C ILE A 233 -8.05 -1.19 -9.76
N LEU A 234 -8.32 -0.45 -10.82
CA LEU A 234 -8.41 1.02 -10.80
C LEU A 234 -9.83 1.48 -11.10
N GLY A 235 -10.42 2.30 -10.23
CA GLY A 235 -11.70 2.96 -10.47
C GLY A 235 -12.42 3.32 -9.18
N TYR A 236 -13.27 4.34 -9.25
CA TYR A 236 -14.19 4.67 -8.16
C TYR A 236 -15.22 3.55 -8.02
N VAL A 237 -15.10 2.80 -6.93
CA VAL A 237 -15.88 1.58 -6.74
C VAL A 237 -17.27 1.96 -6.21
N ASP A 238 -18.08 2.73 -6.92
CA ASP A 238 -19.46 3.02 -6.46
C ASP A 238 -20.48 2.01 -6.97
N THR A 239 -20.10 1.18 -7.94
CA THR A 239 -20.95 0.11 -8.48
C THR A 239 -20.09 -1.10 -8.85
N PRO A 240 -20.48 -2.32 -8.46
CA PRO A 240 -19.84 -3.54 -8.96
C PRO A 240 -20.18 -3.72 -10.45
N ARG A 241 -19.30 -3.22 -11.33
CA ARG A 241 -19.52 -3.26 -12.79
C ARG A 241 -19.15 -4.60 -13.43
N PHE A 242 -18.31 -5.41 -12.77
CA PHE A 242 -17.93 -6.76 -13.19
C PHE A 242 -17.36 -7.57 -12.01
N ASN A 243 -17.06 -8.86 -12.22
CA ASN A 243 -16.41 -9.68 -11.19
C ASN A 243 -14.96 -9.22 -10.96
N MET A 244 -14.80 -8.33 -9.98
CA MET A 244 -13.52 -7.78 -9.55
C MET A 244 -12.59 -8.82 -8.90
N ARG A 245 -13.12 -9.93 -8.38
CA ARG A 245 -12.33 -10.96 -7.69
C ARG A 245 -12.20 -12.25 -8.47
N LYS A 246 -12.37 -12.20 -9.78
CA LYS A 246 -12.22 -13.36 -10.66
C LYS A 246 -10.89 -14.07 -10.36
N LEU A 247 -10.99 -15.34 -9.97
CA LEU A 247 -9.86 -16.18 -9.58
C LEU A 247 -8.84 -16.26 -10.71
N GLY A 248 -7.55 -16.22 -10.35
CA GLY A 248 -6.42 -16.23 -11.28
C GLY A 248 -6.10 -14.87 -11.91
N GLU A 249 -7.02 -13.90 -11.85
CA GLU A 249 -6.80 -12.53 -12.33
C GLU A 249 -6.60 -11.53 -11.19
N VAL A 250 -7.31 -11.71 -10.07
CA VAL A 250 -7.18 -10.84 -8.91
C VAL A 250 -5.81 -11.04 -8.25
N LYS A 251 -5.18 -9.93 -7.91
CA LYS A 251 -3.92 -9.89 -7.16
C LYS A 251 -4.03 -8.86 -6.05
N TYR A 252 -3.33 -9.12 -4.95
CA TYR A 252 -3.27 -8.25 -3.78
C TYR A 252 -1.82 -7.89 -3.47
N ALA A 253 -1.59 -6.72 -2.88
CA ALA A 253 -0.25 -6.30 -2.51
C ALA A 253 -0.22 -5.42 -1.25
N PHE A 254 0.90 -5.49 -0.55
CA PHE A 254 1.32 -4.51 0.46
C PHE A 254 1.93 -3.28 -0.22
N ILE A 255 1.59 -2.11 0.30
CA ILE A 255 2.19 -0.82 -0.06
C ILE A 255 2.52 -0.03 1.21
N ASP A 256 3.17 1.11 1.04
CA ASP A 256 3.53 2.03 2.12
C ASP A 256 4.50 1.45 3.16
N PHE A 257 5.78 1.48 2.83
CA PHE A 257 6.86 1.02 3.69
C PHE A 257 7.50 2.16 4.50
N GLU A 258 6.76 3.25 4.76
CA GLU A 258 7.29 4.43 5.48
C GLU A 258 7.84 4.08 6.87
N THR A 259 7.11 3.25 7.62
CA THR A 259 7.43 2.89 9.00
C THR A 259 8.22 1.60 9.11
N CYS A 260 8.52 0.97 7.98
CA CYS A 260 9.14 -0.34 7.98
C CYS A 260 10.53 -0.28 8.62
N LEU A 261 10.93 -1.40 9.22
CA LEU A 261 12.29 -1.60 9.69
C LEU A 261 12.91 -2.75 8.92
N MET A 262 14.13 -2.55 8.44
CA MET A 262 14.91 -3.57 7.77
C MET A 262 16.05 -4.04 8.67
N PHE A 263 16.02 -5.33 8.99
CA PHE A 263 17.04 -5.99 9.78
C PHE A 263 18.06 -6.72 8.88
N PRO A 264 19.27 -7.03 9.39
CA PRO A 264 20.18 -7.99 8.76
C PRO A 264 19.50 -9.34 8.51
N GLU A 265 19.86 -10.03 7.41
CA GLU A 265 19.20 -11.28 7.00
C GLU A 265 19.49 -12.47 7.92
N ASP A 266 20.50 -12.36 8.77
CA ASP A 266 20.90 -13.33 9.79
C ASP A 266 20.35 -12.99 11.19
N SER A 267 19.43 -12.03 11.29
CA SER A 267 18.85 -11.61 12.57
C SER A 267 17.97 -12.70 13.17
N ASP A 268 18.11 -12.91 14.48
CA ASP A 268 17.13 -13.66 15.26
C ASP A 268 15.87 -12.80 15.46
N LEU A 269 14.86 -13.06 14.63
CA LEU A 269 13.63 -12.27 14.58
C LEU A 269 12.81 -12.39 15.86
N ASP A 270 12.94 -13.47 16.63
CA ASP A 270 12.22 -13.65 17.88
C ASP A 270 12.80 -12.78 19.00
N ALA A 271 14.11 -12.50 18.93
CA ALA A 271 14.83 -11.66 19.89
C ALA A 271 14.76 -10.16 19.59
N VAL A 272 14.20 -9.75 18.44
CA VAL A 272 14.09 -8.33 18.07
C VAL A 272 13.20 -7.58 19.04
N SER A 273 13.71 -6.44 19.53
CA SER A 273 12.98 -5.52 20.39
C SER A 273 13.22 -4.09 19.97
N VAL A 274 12.17 -3.38 19.57
CA VAL A 274 12.22 -1.98 19.12
C VAL A 274 11.11 -1.17 19.78
N GLU A 275 11.20 0.16 19.73
CA GLU A 275 10.09 1.01 20.14
C GLU A 275 8.87 0.77 19.22
N ARG A 276 7.72 0.50 19.84
CA ARG A 276 6.47 0.23 19.13
C ARG A 276 6.02 1.46 18.34
N GLU A 277 5.72 1.24 17.07
CA GLU A 277 5.09 2.27 16.24
C GLU A 277 3.60 2.33 16.57
N MET A 278 3.14 3.45 17.15
CA MET A 278 1.74 3.61 17.52
C MET A 278 0.90 4.14 16.34
N ARG A 279 0.58 3.24 15.40
CA ARG A 279 -0.39 3.49 14.32
C ARG A 279 -1.81 3.12 14.74
N THR A 280 -2.79 3.53 13.94
CA THR A 280 -4.22 3.30 14.23
C THR A 280 -4.55 1.83 14.53
N GLN A 281 -3.85 0.87 13.92
CA GLN A 281 -4.16 -0.56 14.02
C GLN A 281 -3.62 -1.12 15.32
N VAL A 282 -2.42 -0.69 15.70
CA VAL A 282 -1.82 -0.95 17.01
C VAL A 282 -2.69 -0.38 18.13
N GLU A 283 -3.21 0.84 17.95
CA GLU A 283 -4.16 1.44 18.90
C GLU A 283 -5.49 0.67 18.95
N ARG A 284 -6.02 0.22 17.81
CA ARG A 284 -7.25 -0.60 17.73
C ARG A 284 -7.09 -1.97 18.38
N LEU A 285 -5.89 -2.54 18.37
CA LEU A 285 -5.53 -3.74 19.12
C LEU A 285 -5.45 -3.49 20.64
N GLY A 286 -5.44 -2.22 21.07
CA GLY A 286 -5.30 -1.85 22.48
C GLY A 286 -3.86 -1.98 23.02
N LEU A 287 -2.89 -2.22 22.14
CA LEU A 287 -1.47 -2.29 22.49
C LEU A 287 -1.00 -0.92 23.02
N LYS A 288 -0.02 -0.95 23.92
CA LYS A 288 0.49 0.26 24.60
C LYS A 288 1.87 0.65 24.04
N PRO A 289 2.25 1.94 24.12
CA PRO A 289 3.62 2.34 23.83
C PRO A 289 4.61 1.54 24.69
N GLY A 290 5.78 1.23 24.12
CA GLY A 290 6.81 0.45 24.79
C GLY A 290 7.65 -0.37 23.81
N MET A 291 8.56 -1.17 24.34
CA MET A 291 9.35 -2.09 23.51
C MET A 291 8.48 -3.24 23.02
N CYS A 292 8.66 -3.63 21.76
CA CYS A 292 7.89 -4.68 21.12
C CYS A 292 8.73 -5.49 20.14
N ASN A 293 8.25 -6.68 19.80
CA ASN A 293 8.70 -7.38 18.61
C ASN A 293 7.83 -6.90 17.43
N PRO A 294 8.41 -6.22 16.43
CA PRO A 294 7.61 -5.59 15.38
C PRO A 294 6.96 -6.60 14.43
N PHE A 295 7.53 -7.81 14.32
CA PHE A 295 6.95 -8.90 13.53
C PHE A 295 5.69 -9.48 14.19
N LYS A 296 5.64 -9.53 15.53
CA LYS A 296 4.43 -9.92 16.27
C LYS A 296 3.33 -8.88 16.07
N ASP A 297 3.68 -7.59 16.17
CA ASP A 297 2.73 -6.50 15.94
C ASP A 297 2.14 -6.57 14.51
N ASP A 298 2.96 -6.87 13.49
CA ASP A 298 2.50 -7.06 12.11
C ASP A 298 1.50 -8.23 11.96
N VAL A 299 1.78 -9.39 12.59
CA VAL A 299 0.85 -10.54 12.56
C VAL A 299 -0.50 -10.18 13.18
N LEU A 300 -0.50 -9.51 14.33
CA LEU A 300 -1.72 -9.11 15.02
C LEU A 300 -2.50 -8.05 14.23
N CYS A 301 -1.80 -7.08 13.62
CA CYS A 301 -2.43 -6.09 12.74
C CYS A 301 -3.07 -6.75 11.52
N LEU A 302 -2.39 -7.69 10.87
CA LEU A 302 -2.97 -8.43 9.75
C LEU A 302 -4.15 -9.31 10.20
N ALA A 303 -4.06 -9.97 11.37
CA ALA A 303 -5.15 -10.76 11.92
C ALA A 303 -6.41 -9.92 12.19
N LEU A 304 -6.21 -8.67 12.66
CA LEU A 304 -7.31 -7.72 12.89
C LEU A 304 -8.02 -7.32 11.60
N GLU A 305 -7.30 -7.12 10.50
CA GLU A 305 -7.93 -6.81 9.21
C GLU A 305 -8.51 -8.07 8.53
N ALA A 306 -7.81 -9.20 8.61
CA ALA A 306 -8.26 -10.47 8.04
C ALA A 306 -9.56 -10.96 8.65
N GLN A 307 -9.76 -10.82 9.97
CA GLN A 307 -11.00 -11.25 10.61
C GLN A 307 -12.22 -10.42 10.18
N VAL A 308 -12.04 -9.15 9.84
CA VAL A 308 -13.11 -8.30 9.31
C VAL A 308 -13.66 -8.88 8.01
N MET A 309 -12.78 -9.48 7.20
CA MET A 309 -13.19 -10.07 5.92
C MET A 309 -13.66 -11.51 6.09
N LEU A 310 -12.90 -12.37 6.77
CA LEU A 310 -13.11 -13.82 6.72
C LEU A 310 -14.15 -14.32 7.72
N ARG A 311 -14.32 -13.68 8.89
CA ARG A 311 -15.32 -14.13 9.89
C ARG A 311 -16.77 -13.97 9.44
N VAL A 312 -17.04 -13.32 8.32
CA VAL A 312 -18.40 -13.36 7.72
C VAL A 312 -18.81 -14.80 7.32
N ALA A 313 -17.85 -15.70 7.14
CA ALA A 313 -18.09 -17.12 6.89
C ALA A 313 -18.41 -17.90 8.18
N GLU A 314 -18.18 -17.33 9.37
CA GLU A 314 -18.37 -17.99 10.67
C GLU A 314 -19.81 -18.46 10.90
N HIS A 315 -20.79 -17.80 10.25
CA HIS A 315 -22.20 -18.20 10.33
C HIS A 315 -22.45 -19.61 9.80
N SER A 316 -21.81 -20.00 8.70
CA SER A 316 -21.93 -21.34 8.11
C SER A 316 -20.74 -22.25 8.42
N LEU A 317 -19.60 -21.68 8.80
CA LEU A 317 -18.34 -22.35 9.10
C LEU A 317 -17.79 -21.89 10.46
N PRO A 318 -18.30 -22.40 11.60
CA PRO A 318 -17.86 -22.00 12.94
C PRO A 318 -16.34 -22.14 13.17
N GLU A 319 -15.69 -23.04 12.44
CA GLU A 319 -14.24 -23.27 12.46
C GLU A 319 -13.43 -22.03 12.06
N VAL A 320 -14.01 -21.15 11.23
CA VAL A 320 -13.39 -19.85 10.88
C VAL A 320 -13.27 -18.96 12.11
N GLY A 321 -14.30 -18.91 12.96
CA GLY A 321 -14.25 -18.19 14.23
C GLY A 321 -13.17 -18.76 15.15
N GLN A 322 -13.15 -20.09 15.30
CA GLN A 322 -12.17 -20.80 16.12
C GLN A 322 -10.73 -20.57 15.66
N PHE A 323 -10.50 -20.42 14.35
CA PHE A 323 -9.18 -20.11 13.80
C PHE A 323 -8.66 -18.75 14.31
N PHE A 324 -9.49 -17.70 14.27
CA PHE A 324 -9.08 -16.39 14.78
C PHE A 324 -9.06 -16.35 16.31
N ASP A 325 -9.99 -17.04 16.99
CA ASP A 325 -9.99 -17.15 18.46
C ASP A 325 -8.70 -17.78 18.97
N TRP A 326 -8.12 -18.74 18.23
CA TRP A 326 -6.81 -19.29 18.56
C TRP A 326 -5.69 -18.24 18.54
N ILE A 327 -5.68 -17.33 17.55
CA ILE A 327 -4.70 -16.24 17.49
C ILE A 327 -4.86 -15.32 18.70
N TRP A 328 -6.11 -14.96 19.03
CA TRP A 328 -6.43 -14.02 20.11
C TRP A 328 -6.34 -14.62 21.52
N ALA A 329 -6.30 -15.95 21.64
CA ALA A 329 -6.10 -16.64 22.91
C ALA A 329 -4.64 -16.69 23.36
N CYS A 330 -3.68 -16.40 22.46
CA CYS A 330 -2.28 -16.33 22.78
C CYS A 330 -1.97 -15.07 23.60
N ASP A 331 -1.08 -15.20 24.60
CA ASP A 331 -0.41 -14.04 25.18
C ASP A 331 0.46 -13.38 24.11
N TYR A 332 0.77 -12.09 24.27
CA TYR A 332 1.57 -11.35 23.29
C TYR A 332 2.90 -12.05 22.98
N GLU A 333 3.57 -12.59 24.00
CA GLU A 333 4.84 -13.29 23.81
C GLU A 333 4.72 -14.58 23.01
N ASP A 334 3.54 -15.21 23.04
CA ASP A 334 3.23 -16.46 22.32
C ASP A 334 2.49 -16.20 21.00
N THR A 335 2.49 -14.95 20.52
CA THR A 335 1.89 -14.58 19.22
C THR A 335 2.45 -15.51 18.12
N PRO A 336 1.60 -16.22 17.37
CA PRO A 336 2.08 -17.12 16.33
C PRO A 336 2.79 -16.35 15.22
N SER A 337 3.79 -16.97 14.58
CA SER A 337 4.44 -16.38 13.41
C SER A 337 3.49 -16.32 12.20
N ALA A 338 3.79 -15.46 11.23
CA ALA A 338 3.04 -15.39 9.96
C ALA A 338 2.95 -16.79 9.28
N THR A 339 4.05 -17.55 9.30
CA THR A 339 4.11 -18.95 8.82
C THR A 339 3.14 -19.86 9.57
N ALA A 340 3.11 -19.81 10.91
CA ALA A 340 2.22 -20.65 11.71
C ALA A 340 0.74 -20.33 11.43
N VAL A 341 0.41 -19.03 11.30
CA VAL A 341 -0.94 -18.59 10.95
C VAL A 341 -1.33 -19.06 9.55
N LEU A 342 -0.44 -18.88 8.56
CA LEU A 342 -0.67 -19.31 7.17
C LEU A 342 -0.86 -20.84 7.06
N GLN A 343 -0.03 -21.61 7.76
CA GLN A 343 -0.15 -23.08 7.78
C GLN A 343 -1.49 -23.52 8.35
N ARG A 344 -1.92 -22.94 9.48
CA ARG A 344 -3.20 -23.27 10.10
C ARG A 344 -4.39 -22.83 9.24
N LEU A 345 -4.28 -21.68 8.56
CA LEU A 345 -5.30 -21.21 7.62
C LEU A 345 -5.48 -22.18 6.44
N ARG A 346 -4.37 -22.63 5.84
CA ARG A 346 -4.39 -23.63 4.75
C ARG A 346 -4.92 -24.99 5.21
N GLN A 347 -4.62 -25.41 6.44
CA GLN A 347 -5.19 -26.61 7.06
C GLN A 347 -6.70 -26.48 7.23
N LEU A 348 -7.18 -25.33 7.74
CA LEU A 348 -8.60 -25.04 7.83
C LEU A 348 -9.25 -25.11 6.44
N ARG A 349 -8.72 -24.38 5.45
CA ARG A 349 -9.24 -24.40 4.07
C ARG A 349 -9.28 -25.82 3.48
N GLY A 350 -8.22 -26.60 3.68
CA GLY A 350 -8.10 -27.97 3.17
C GLY A 350 -9.07 -28.97 3.84
N SER A 351 -9.62 -28.62 5.00
CA SER A 351 -10.64 -29.44 5.69
C SER A 351 -12.05 -29.20 5.16
N LEU A 352 -12.27 -28.10 4.43
CA LEU A 352 -13.58 -27.71 3.89
C LEU A 352 -13.87 -28.42 2.57
N SER A 353 -15.13 -28.81 2.37
CA SER A 353 -15.62 -29.34 1.10
C SER A 353 -15.70 -28.25 0.01
N GLU A 354 -15.68 -28.65 -1.26
CA GLU A 354 -15.89 -27.72 -2.37
C GLU A 354 -17.23 -26.98 -2.27
N ASP A 355 -18.28 -27.66 -1.80
CA ASP A 355 -19.60 -27.05 -1.67
C ASP A 355 -19.61 -25.96 -0.61
N GLN A 356 -18.89 -26.15 0.52
CA GLN A 356 -18.70 -25.11 1.53
C GLN A 356 -17.94 -23.91 0.95
N LEU A 357 -16.85 -24.15 0.20
CA LEU A 357 -16.05 -23.09 -0.39
C LEU A 357 -16.81 -22.28 -1.46
N LYS A 358 -17.79 -22.88 -2.15
CA LYS A 358 -18.63 -22.24 -3.16
C LYS A 358 -19.80 -21.43 -2.58
N GLN A 359 -20.08 -21.53 -1.27
CA GLN A 359 -21.14 -20.76 -0.63
C GLN A 359 -20.87 -19.25 -0.72
N SER A 360 -21.93 -18.47 -0.85
CA SER A 360 -21.83 -17.02 -0.72
C SER A 360 -21.64 -16.60 0.74
N PRO A 361 -20.78 -15.61 1.03
CA PRO A 361 -20.61 -15.09 2.38
C PRO A 361 -21.92 -14.49 2.94
N ALA A 362 -22.15 -14.66 4.24
CA ALA A 362 -23.39 -14.21 4.92
C ALA A 362 -23.55 -12.69 4.99
N GLY A 363 -22.46 -11.95 4.76
CA GLY A 363 -22.47 -10.49 4.70
C GLY A 363 -21.13 -9.96 4.19
N GLN A 364 -20.93 -8.66 4.37
CA GLN A 364 -19.83 -7.93 3.75
C GLN A 364 -18.61 -7.82 4.67
N PHE A 365 -18.85 -7.47 5.93
CA PHE A 365 -17.81 -7.31 6.94
C PHE A 365 -18.25 -7.93 8.27
N TRP A 366 -17.27 -8.35 9.06
CA TRP A 366 -17.45 -8.75 10.44
C TRP A 366 -16.90 -7.67 11.37
N THR A 367 -17.71 -7.24 12.34
CA THR A 367 -17.33 -6.23 13.33
C THR A 367 -17.84 -6.65 14.71
N LYS A 368 -16.92 -6.95 15.65
CA LYS A 368 -17.23 -7.22 17.07
C LYS A 368 -18.37 -8.24 17.27
N GLY A 369 -18.27 -9.38 16.58
CA GLY A 369 -19.26 -10.47 16.68
C GLY A 369 -20.55 -10.25 15.90
N ARG A 370 -20.60 -9.24 15.01
CA ARG A 370 -21.74 -8.97 14.13
C ARG A 370 -21.31 -9.01 12.67
N ILE A 371 -22.16 -9.58 11.83
CA ILE A 371 -21.99 -9.56 10.38
C ILE A 371 -22.80 -8.38 9.84
N GLU A 372 -22.12 -7.49 9.13
CA GLU A 372 -22.72 -6.36 8.44
C GLU A 372 -23.34 -6.85 7.11
N PRO A 373 -24.63 -6.60 6.86
CA PRO A 373 -25.28 -7.03 5.63
C PRO A 373 -24.73 -6.27 4.42
N TYR A 374 -24.93 -6.83 3.22
CA TYR A 374 -24.67 -6.09 1.99
C TYR A 374 -25.62 -4.90 1.89
N HIS A 375 -25.06 -3.70 1.78
CA HIS A 375 -25.80 -2.47 1.47
C HIS A 375 -26.26 -2.42 0.03
#